data_AF-A0A2E0CG68-F1
#
_entry.id   AF-A0A2E0CG68-F1
#
_cell.length_a   1.000
_cell.length_b   1.000
_cell.length_c   1.000
_cell.angle_alpha   90.00
_cell.angle_beta   90.00
_cell.angle_gamma   90.00
#
_symmetry.space_group_name_H-M   'P 1'
#
loop_
_entity.id
_entity.type
_entity.pdbx_description
1 polymer ?
#
loop_
_entity_poly.entity_id
_entity_poly.type
_entity_poly.pdbx_seq_one_letter_code
_entity_poly.pdbx_strand_id
1 'polypeptide(L)'
;MSDTLDIIIERFNKFGKKVYEKSDIYFKKAIFKSEEYADKGIQHIENEKLKWELKKAYVELGKYIYNLNVNDNISDYSDDENFILLLDKINRIKNIIEHNQSK
;
A
#
# COMPACT_ATOMS: atom_id res chain seq x y z
N MET A 1 17.44 53.62 -31.00
CA MET A 1 16.40 53.24 -30.00
C MET A 1 15.80 51.85 -30.26
N SER A 2 15.84 51.31 -31.50
CA SER A 2 15.46 49.91 -31.79
C SER A 2 16.32 48.88 -31.06
N ASP A 3 17.65 49.01 -31.19
CA ASP A 3 18.62 48.02 -30.67
C ASP A 3 18.50 47.73 -29.17
N THR A 4 18.16 48.75 -28.38
CA THR A 4 17.94 48.63 -26.93
C THR A 4 16.66 47.86 -26.59
N LEU A 5 15.60 48.01 -27.39
CA LEU A 5 14.36 47.25 -27.20
C LEU A 5 14.55 45.80 -27.65
N ASP A 6 15.28 45.58 -28.74
CA ASP A 6 15.57 44.24 -29.26
C ASP A 6 16.39 43.41 -28.26
N ILE A 7 17.40 44.01 -27.61
CA ILE A 7 18.19 43.37 -26.54
C ILE A 7 17.32 43.04 -25.31
N ILE A 8 16.38 43.91 -24.95
CA ILE A 8 15.47 43.68 -23.81
C ILE A 8 14.50 42.53 -24.14
N ILE A 9 13.94 42.50 -25.34
CA ILE A 9 13.06 41.43 -25.83
C ILE A 9 13.80 40.09 -25.87
N GLU A 10 15.04 40.05 -26.35
CA GLU A 10 15.84 38.82 -26.41
C GLU A 10 16.15 38.27 -25.00
N ARG A 11 16.46 39.16 -24.04
CA ARG A 11 16.65 38.77 -22.63
C ARG A 11 15.37 38.28 -21.99
N PHE A 12 14.24 38.91 -22.27
CA PHE A 12 12.92 38.51 -21.76
C PHE A 12 12.52 37.13 -22.30
N ASN A 13 12.76 36.87 -23.58
CA ASN A 13 12.53 35.57 -24.20
C ASN A 13 13.45 34.48 -23.62
N LYS A 14 14.74 34.76 -23.41
CA LYS A 14 15.65 33.83 -22.72
C LYS A 14 15.23 33.55 -21.29
N PHE A 15 14.72 34.56 -20.58
CA PHE A 15 14.22 34.41 -19.22
C PHE A 15 12.93 33.58 -19.18
N GLY A 16 11.96 33.91 -20.04
CA GLY A 16 10.71 33.16 -20.20
C GLY A 16 10.95 31.70 -20.55
N LYS A 17 11.90 31.41 -21.47
CA LYS A 17 12.29 30.05 -21.82
C LYS A 17 12.87 29.29 -20.60
N LYS A 18 13.78 29.92 -19.84
CA LYS A 18 14.34 29.32 -18.61
C LYS A 18 13.29 29.10 -17.52
N VAL A 19 12.34 30.01 -17.36
CA VAL A 19 11.24 29.89 -16.40
C VAL A 19 10.31 28.76 -16.82
N TYR A 20 9.96 28.67 -18.10
CA TYR A 20 9.14 27.60 -18.65
C TYR A 20 9.79 26.22 -18.47
N GLU A 21 11.05 26.07 -18.88
CA GLU A 21 11.82 24.82 -18.72
C GLU A 21 11.91 24.38 -17.25
N LYS A 22 12.15 25.34 -16.34
CA LYS A 22 12.17 25.03 -14.91
C LYS A 22 10.77 24.66 -14.40
N SER A 23 9.73 25.38 -14.78
CA SER A 23 8.36 25.10 -14.35
C SER A 23 7.88 23.73 -14.79
N ASP A 24 8.16 23.33 -16.03
CA ASP A 24 7.84 22.00 -16.56
C ASP A 24 8.51 20.88 -15.74
N ILE A 25 9.79 21.06 -15.37
CA ILE A 25 10.51 20.12 -14.51
C ILE A 25 9.87 20.01 -13.11
N TYR A 26 9.47 21.14 -12.51
CA TYR A 26 8.83 21.13 -11.18
C TYR A 26 7.43 20.50 -11.23
N PHE A 27 6.63 20.79 -12.26
CA PHE A 27 5.33 20.16 -12.47
C PHE A 27 5.46 18.65 -12.64
N LYS A 28 6.37 18.19 -13.51
CA LYS A 28 6.64 16.76 -13.69
C LYS A 28 7.06 16.11 -12.37
N LYS A 29 7.99 16.72 -11.63
CA LYS A 29 8.41 16.21 -10.31
C LYS A 29 7.26 16.13 -9.30
N ALA A 30 6.35 17.10 -9.30
CA ALA A 30 5.18 17.10 -8.42
C ALA A 30 4.21 15.97 -8.78
N ILE A 31 3.94 15.77 -10.07
CA ILE A 31 3.11 14.65 -10.58
C ILE A 31 3.72 13.31 -10.17
N PHE A 32 5.00 13.08 -10.49
CA PHE A 32 5.69 11.83 -10.13
C PHE A 32 5.67 11.56 -8.62
N LYS A 33 5.91 12.59 -7.79
CA LYS A 33 5.81 12.41 -6.33
C LYS A 33 4.40 12.08 -5.88
N SER A 34 3.38 12.74 -6.45
CA SER A 34 1.99 12.47 -6.09
C SER A 34 1.55 11.05 -6.45
N GLU A 35 2.00 10.53 -7.60
CA GLU A 35 1.81 9.13 -7.99
C GLU A 35 2.50 8.19 -6.99
N GLU A 36 3.75 8.45 -6.64
CA GLU A 36 4.49 7.65 -5.65
C GLU A 36 3.81 7.62 -4.27
N TYR A 37 3.26 8.76 -3.81
CA TYR A 37 2.50 8.82 -2.56
C TYR A 37 1.17 8.06 -2.63
N ALA A 38 0.47 8.12 -3.77
CA ALA A 38 -0.76 7.37 -3.98
C ALA A 38 -0.49 5.86 -3.94
N ASP A 39 0.56 5.41 -4.62
CA ASP A 39 0.97 4.00 -4.63
C ASP A 39 1.33 3.50 -3.23
N LYS A 40 2.12 4.28 -2.47
CA LYS A 40 2.43 3.98 -1.05
C LYS A 40 1.17 3.92 -0.18
N GLY A 41 0.21 4.82 -0.42
CA GLY A 41 -1.07 4.85 0.28
C GLY A 41 -1.91 3.60 0.00
N ILE A 42 -2.01 3.18 -1.27
CA ILE A 42 -2.71 1.97 -1.68
C ILE A 42 -2.07 0.74 -1.02
N GLN A 43 -0.75 0.61 -1.10
CA GLN A 43 -0.01 -0.48 -0.45
C GLN A 43 -0.24 -0.52 1.06
N HIS A 44 -0.27 0.64 1.73
CA HIS A 44 -0.56 0.72 3.15
C HIS A 44 -1.97 0.22 3.49
N ILE A 45 -2.98 0.64 2.72
CA ILE A 45 -4.37 0.19 2.90
C ILE A 45 -4.50 -1.32 2.69
N GLU A 46 -3.84 -1.87 1.66
CA GLU A 46 -3.83 -3.31 1.41
C GLU A 46 -3.19 -4.09 2.55
N ASN A 47 -2.06 -3.62 3.09
CA ASN A 47 -1.43 -4.23 4.25
C ASN A 47 -2.31 -4.19 5.50
N GLU A 48 -2.99 -3.08 5.77
CA GLU A 48 -3.92 -2.98 6.91
C GLU A 48 -5.15 -3.89 6.72
N LYS A 49 -5.67 -4.01 5.50
CA LYS A 49 -6.74 -4.99 5.18
C LYS A 49 -6.31 -6.42 5.50
N LEU A 50 -5.11 -6.82 5.08
CA LEU A 50 -4.57 -8.16 5.35
C LEU A 50 -4.39 -8.41 6.85
N LYS A 51 -3.88 -7.43 7.61
CA LYS A 51 -3.78 -7.53 9.09
C LYS A 51 -5.15 -7.69 9.74
N TRP A 52 -6.15 -6.98 9.23
CA TRP A 52 -7.52 -7.10 9.75
C TRP A 52 -8.14 -8.46 9.42
N GLU A 53 -7.89 -8.98 8.24
CA GLU A 53 -8.32 -10.33 7.84
C GLU A 53 -7.65 -11.41 8.70
N LEU A 54 -6.35 -11.28 8.97
CA LEU A 54 -5.62 -12.16 9.88
C LEU A 54 -6.24 -12.16 11.28
N LYS A 55 -6.56 -10.97 11.82
CA LYS A 55 -7.24 -10.84 13.12
C LYS A 55 -8.60 -11.54 13.12
N LYS A 56 -9.38 -11.42 12.05
CA LYS A 56 -10.66 -12.13 11.92
C LYS A 56 -10.48 -13.64 11.90
N ALA A 57 -9.49 -14.15 11.16
CA ALA A 57 -9.21 -15.58 11.11
C ALA A 57 -8.83 -16.15 12.48
N TYR A 58 -8.04 -15.43 13.28
CA TYR A 58 -7.76 -15.83 14.66
C TYR A 58 -9.01 -15.84 15.56
N VAL A 59 -9.89 -14.84 15.41
CA VAL A 59 -11.16 -14.82 16.16
C VAL A 59 -12.07 -15.97 15.76
N GLU A 60 -12.12 -16.30 14.47
CA GLU A 60 -12.87 -17.43 13.93
C GLU A 60 -12.36 -18.76 14.50
N LEU A 61 -11.04 -18.98 14.49
CA LEU A 61 -10.41 -20.15 15.10
C LEU A 61 -10.68 -20.24 16.61
N GLY A 62 -10.53 -19.14 17.35
CA GLY A 62 -10.79 -19.12 18.78
C GLY A 62 -12.25 -19.44 19.13
N LYS A 63 -13.20 -18.93 18.35
CA LYS A 63 -14.63 -19.25 18.51
C LYS A 63 -14.92 -20.71 18.19
N TYR A 64 -14.30 -21.25 17.13
CA TYR A 64 -14.45 -22.65 16.75
C TYR A 64 -14.00 -23.58 17.89
N ILE A 65 -12.77 -23.39 18.36
CA ILE A 65 -12.19 -24.15 19.48
C ILE A 65 -13.04 -24.02 20.74
N TYR A 66 -13.47 -22.81 21.09
CA TYR A 66 -14.32 -22.58 22.26
C TYR A 66 -15.63 -23.35 22.18
N ASN A 67 -16.32 -23.28 21.04
CA ASN A 67 -17.59 -23.96 20.85
C ASN A 67 -17.44 -25.48 20.94
N LEU A 68 -16.42 -26.06 20.32
CA LEU A 68 -16.17 -27.50 20.39
C LEU A 68 -15.79 -27.96 21.81
N ASN A 69 -15.00 -27.17 22.55
CA ASN A 69 -14.68 -27.49 23.94
C ASN A 69 -15.93 -27.43 24.84
N VAL A 70 -16.77 -26.40 24.69
CA VAL A 70 -17.90 -26.18 25.59
C VAL A 70 -19.08 -27.11 25.28
N ASN A 71 -19.38 -27.33 24.00
CA ASN A 71 -20.57 -28.08 23.59
C ASN A 71 -20.28 -29.57 23.44
N ASP A 72 -19.11 -29.92 22.92
CA ASP A 72 -18.78 -31.29 22.52
C ASP A 72 -17.65 -31.89 23.36
N ASN A 73 -17.04 -31.11 24.27
CA ASN A 73 -15.90 -31.50 25.11
C ASN A 73 -14.72 -32.06 24.30
N ILE A 74 -14.52 -31.55 23.08
CA ILE A 74 -13.44 -31.93 22.18
C ILE A 74 -12.23 -31.05 22.46
N SER A 75 -11.12 -31.67 22.87
CA SER A 75 -9.82 -31.02 23.12
C SER A 75 -8.72 -31.44 22.15
N ASP A 76 -8.96 -32.48 21.34
CA ASP A 76 -8.05 -32.95 20.29
C ASP A 76 -8.61 -32.58 18.92
N TYR A 77 -7.82 -31.83 18.15
CA TYR A 77 -8.19 -31.32 16.82
C TYR A 77 -7.31 -31.89 15.70
N SER A 78 -6.52 -32.93 16.00
CA SER A 78 -5.50 -33.43 15.06
C SER A 78 -6.07 -33.91 13.74
N ASP A 79 -7.29 -34.46 13.75
CA ASP A 79 -8.03 -34.93 12.57
C ASP A 79 -9.24 -34.02 12.23
N ASP A 80 -9.30 -32.81 12.79
CA ASP A 80 -10.38 -31.87 12.51
C ASP A 80 -10.08 -31.05 11.24
N GLU A 81 -10.77 -31.37 10.15
CA GLU A 81 -10.60 -30.70 8.86
C GLU A 81 -10.85 -29.18 8.95
N ASN A 82 -11.84 -28.73 9.71
CA ASN A 82 -12.16 -27.30 9.81
C ASN A 82 -11.07 -26.56 10.59
N PHE A 83 -10.54 -27.17 11.65
CA PHE A 83 -9.41 -26.63 12.41
C PHE A 83 -8.19 -26.48 11.50
N ILE A 84 -7.85 -27.51 10.73
CA ILE A 84 -6.73 -27.50 9.78
C ILE A 84 -6.92 -26.39 8.73
N LEU A 85 -8.12 -26.27 8.14
CA LEU A 85 -8.44 -25.23 7.17
C LEU A 85 -8.29 -23.81 7.73
N LEU A 86 -8.69 -23.59 8.99
CA LEU A 86 -8.52 -22.30 9.66
C LEU A 86 -7.05 -21.97 9.92
N LEU A 87 -6.23 -22.95 10.30
CA LEU A 87 -4.78 -22.79 10.42
C LEU A 87 -4.13 -22.47 9.08
N ASP A 88 -4.51 -23.17 8.01
CA ASP A 88 -4.02 -22.92 6.66
C ASP A 88 -4.37 -21.51 6.18
N LYS A 89 -5.60 -21.04 6.45
CA LYS A 89 -6.02 -19.67 6.16
C LYS A 89 -5.14 -18.65 6.87
N ILE A 90 -4.89 -18.85 8.17
CA ILE A 90 -4.00 -17.98 8.96
C ILE A 90 -2.58 -17.96 8.37
N ASN A 91 -2.03 -19.13 8.06
CA ASN A 91 -0.67 -19.26 7.51
C ASN A 91 -0.55 -18.60 6.14
N ARG A 92 -1.54 -18.77 5.25
CA ARG A 92 -1.58 -18.10 3.94
C ARG A 92 -1.55 -16.58 4.08
N ILE A 93 -2.39 -16.01 4.95
CA ILE A 93 -2.43 -14.56 5.16
C ILE A 93 -1.10 -14.05 5.74
N LYS A 94 -0.52 -14.77 6.72
CA LYS A 94 0.80 -14.44 7.28
C LYS A 94 1.89 -14.41 6.20
N ASN A 95 1.96 -15.44 5.37
CA ASN A 95 2.95 -15.54 4.30
C ASN A 95 2.81 -14.38 3.30
N ILE A 96 1.58 -13.96 2.97
CA ILE A 96 1.35 -12.80 2.09
C ILE A 96 1.86 -11.51 2.75
N ILE A 97 1.55 -11.30 4.04
CA ILE A 97 2.02 -10.11 4.78
C ILE A 97 3.55 -10.09 4.85
N GLU A 98 4.19 -11.21 5.19
CA GLU A 98 5.65 -11.32 5.27
C GLU A 98 6.31 -11.07 3.90
N HIS A 99 5.74 -11.62 2.83
CA HIS A 99 6.21 -11.36 1.47
C HIS A 99 6.09 -9.87 1.09
N ASN A 100 5.00 -9.21 1.48
CA ASN A 100 4.79 -7.79 1.21
C ASN A 100 5.71 -6.87 2.02
N GLN A 101 6.15 -7.29 3.22
CA GLN A 101 7.10 -6.54 4.05
C GLN A 101 8.56 -6.75 3.63
N SER A 102 8.83 -7.82 2.88
CA SER A 102 10.17 -8.15 2.38
C SER A 102 10.51 -7.46 1.06
N LYS A 103 9.57 -6.72 0.45
CA LYS A 103 9.73 -5.91 -0.75
C LYS A 103 10.05 -4.46 -0.40
#